data_AF-A0AAW4QZI3-F1
#
_entry.id   AF-A0AAW4QZI3-F1
#
_cell.length_a   1.000
_cell.length_b   1.000
_cell.length_c   1.000
_cell.angle_alpha   90.00
_cell.angle_beta   90.00
_cell.angle_gamma   90.00
#
_symmetry.space_group_name_H-M   'P 1'
#
loop_
_entity.id
_entity.type
_entity.pdbx_description
1 polymer ?
#
loop_
_entity_poly.entity_id
_entity_poly.type
_entity_poly.pdbx_seq_one_letter_code
_entity_poly.pdbx_strand_id
1 'polypeptide(L)'
;MSIKVIRATGVMGGAARVAVKVDNEVVMKLENNEEYKLPFELDEANIKVKQFFFGSKEKKVKDGDVVEIKINSIAMLLLMVSMMAVLFGSSIGINIVVFGMIGALVTLVYGLNNWFRLEVK
;
A
#
# COMPACT_ATOMS: atom_id res chain seq x y z
N MET A 1 17.37 -20.20 -1.42
CA MET A 1 15.97 -19.90 -1.79
C MET A 1 15.80 -18.38 -1.74
N SER A 2 15.07 -17.81 -2.68
CA SER A 2 14.87 -16.35 -2.76
C SER A 2 13.54 -16.01 -3.41
N ILE A 3 12.90 -14.98 -2.89
CA ILE A 3 11.74 -14.34 -3.52
C ILE A 3 12.19 -13.06 -4.21
N LYS A 4 11.52 -12.68 -5.30
CA LYS A 4 11.74 -11.37 -5.94
C LYS A 4 10.63 -10.43 -5.52
N VAL A 5 10.97 -9.29 -4.90
CA VAL A 5 10.01 -8.25 -4.54
C VAL A 5 10.23 -7.03 -5.43
N ILE A 6 9.16 -6.54 -6.04
CA ILE A 6 9.19 -5.44 -7.01
C ILE A 6 8.23 -4.35 -6.56
N ARG A 7 8.69 -3.10 -6.44
CA ARG A 7 7.79 -1.97 -6.20
C ARG A 7 7.21 -1.41 -7.50
N ALA A 8 6.07 -1.95 -7.92
CA ALA A 8 5.33 -1.54 -9.11
C ALA A 8 4.20 -0.53 -8.79
N THR A 9 4.50 0.51 -8.01
CA THR A 9 3.48 1.48 -7.55
C THR A 9 3.21 2.62 -8.54
N GLY A 10 4.00 2.74 -9.60
CA GLY A 10 3.86 3.79 -10.62
C GLY A 10 3.99 5.21 -10.05
N VAL A 11 3.49 6.21 -10.79
CA VAL A 11 3.56 7.63 -10.39
C VAL A 11 2.73 7.90 -9.12
N MET A 12 1.65 7.13 -8.92
CA MET A 12 0.77 7.26 -7.75
C MET A 12 1.38 6.69 -6.46
N GLY A 13 2.52 6.00 -6.54
CA GLY A 13 3.20 5.41 -5.39
C GLY A 13 3.92 6.39 -4.46
N GLY A 14 4.06 7.65 -4.88
CA GLY A 14 4.80 8.68 -4.16
C GLY A 14 6.31 8.46 -4.08
N ALA A 15 7.04 9.47 -3.61
CA ALA A 15 8.50 9.44 -3.54
C ALA A 15 9.05 8.67 -2.33
N ALA A 16 8.25 8.49 -1.27
CA ALA A 16 8.72 7.84 -0.05
C ALA A 16 9.00 6.34 -0.29
N ARG A 17 10.00 5.79 0.41
CA ARG A 17 10.36 4.37 0.32
C ARG A 17 9.30 3.49 1.02
N VAL A 18 9.02 2.32 0.46
CA VAL A 18 8.10 1.33 1.04
C VAL A 18 8.92 0.28 1.78
N ALA A 19 8.68 0.13 3.09
CA ALA A 19 9.32 -0.91 3.88
C ALA A 19 8.69 -2.27 3.57
N VAL A 20 9.53 -3.25 3.21
CA VAL A 20 9.14 -4.65 3.10
C VAL A 20 9.38 -5.31 4.45
N LYS A 21 8.39 -6.03 4.93
CA LYS A 21 8.46 -6.82 6.15
C LYS A 21 8.28 -8.30 5.86
N VAL A 22 9.14 -9.13 6.44
CA VAL A 22 9.01 -10.59 6.43
C VAL A 22 8.83 -11.01 7.88
N ASP A 23 7.75 -11.74 8.17
CA ASP A 23 7.40 -12.20 9.53
C ASP A 23 7.50 -11.07 10.59
N ASN A 24 6.95 -9.91 10.23
CA ASN A 24 6.93 -8.64 10.98
C ASN A 24 8.24 -7.86 11.13
N GLU A 25 9.37 -8.41 10.72
CA GLU A 25 10.66 -7.73 10.73
C GLU A 25 10.89 -6.93 9.45
N VAL A 26 11.38 -5.69 9.58
CA VAL A 26 11.72 -4.86 8.41
C VAL A 26 13.04 -5.36 7.85
N VAL A 27 12.97 -5.96 6.68
CA VAL A 27 14.13 -6.53 5.99
C VAL A 27 14.76 -5.53 5.02
N MET A 28 13.96 -4.66 4.40
CA MET A 28 14.46 -3.65 3.48
C MET A 28 13.43 -2.52 3.24
N LYS A 29 13.85 -1.50 2.48
CA LYS A 29 12.96 -0.44 1.96
C LYS A 29 13.21 -0.23 0.47
N LEU A 30 12.13 -0.25 -0.32
CA LEU A 30 12.18 -0.12 -1.78
C LEU A 30 11.79 1.28 -2.26
N GLU A 31 12.62 1.85 -3.12
CA GLU A 31 12.30 2.98 -4.00
C GLU A 31 11.35 2.56 -5.13
N ASN A 32 10.73 3.53 -5.78
CA ASN A 32 9.76 3.24 -6.82
C ASN A 32 10.44 2.56 -8.01
N ASN A 33 9.83 1.49 -8.53
CA ASN A 33 10.39 0.61 -9.57
C ASN A 33 11.68 -0.12 -9.16
N GLU A 34 12.05 -0.11 -7.88
CA GLU A 34 13.15 -0.93 -7.38
C GLU A 34 12.72 -2.39 -7.26
N GLU A 35 13.63 -3.28 -7.62
CA GLU A 35 13.48 -4.72 -7.49
C GLU A 35 14.55 -5.25 -6.54
N TYR A 36 14.18 -6.23 -5.72
CA TYR A 36 15.12 -6.86 -4.80
C TYR A 36 14.88 -8.36 -4.70
N LYS A 37 15.96 -9.12 -4.70
CA LYS A 37 15.93 -10.55 -4.40
C LYS A 37 16.19 -10.72 -2.92
N LEU A 38 15.15 -11.10 -2.19
CA LEU A 38 15.26 -11.35 -0.76
C LEU A 38 15.69 -12.80 -0.53
N PRO A 39 16.88 -13.04 0.03
CA PRO A 39 17.27 -14.37 0.45
C PRO A 39 16.37 -14.79 1.62
N PHE A 40 15.90 -16.04 1.58
CA PHE A 40 14.99 -16.58 2.58
C PHE A 40 15.36 -18.03 2.90
N GLU A 41 15.27 -18.40 4.17
CA GLU A 41 15.74 -19.69 4.68
C GLU A 41 14.62 -20.73 4.88
N LEU A 42 13.35 -20.31 4.99
CA LEU A 42 12.23 -21.25 5.18
C LEU A 42 11.55 -21.57 3.84
N ASP A 43 10.61 -22.52 3.86
CA ASP A 43 9.84 -22.89 2.66
C ASP A 43 8.69 -21.90 2.37
N GLU A 44 8.18 -21.23 3.41
CA GLU A 44 7.10 -20.23 3.31
C GLU A 44 7.34 -19.05 4.27
N ALA A 45 7.07 -17.82 3.81
CA ALA A 45 7.17 -16.59 4.61
C ALA A 45 5.89 -15.75 4.53
N ASN A 46 5.63 -14.91 5.54
CA ASN A 46 4.60 -13.88 5.44
C ASN A 46 5.22 -12.53 5.08
N ILE A 47 4.83 -11.97 3.93
CA ILE A 47 5.22 -10.61 3.54
C ILE A 47 4.12 -9.63 3.87
N LYS A 48 4.53 -8.48 4.39
CA LYS A 48 3.72 -7.27 4.50
C LYS A 48 4.53 -6.07 4.04
N VAL A 49 3.89 -5.05 3.51
CA VAL A 49 4.57 -3.78 3.21
C VAL A 49 3.96 -2.62 3.98
N LYS A 50 4.79 -1.61 4.29
CA LYS A 50 4.37 -0.43 5.04
C LYS A 50 5.10 0.82 4.57
N GLN A 51 4.37 1.92 4.45
CA GLN A 51 4.88 3.26 4.18
C GLN A 51 4.14 4.23 5.11
N PHE A 52 4.84 4.86 6.05
CA PHE A 52 4.22 5.61 7.14
C PHE A 52 3.14 4.79 7.86
N PHE A 53 1.89 5.27 7.88
CA PHE A 53 0.75 4.58 8.46
C PHE A 53 0.11 3.56 7.50
N PHE A 54 0.35 3.71 6.19
CA PHE A 54 -0.26 2.91 5.14
C PHE A 54 0.42 1.57 4.96
N GLY A 55 -0.36 0.51 4.73
CA GLY A 55 0.19 -0.84 4.62
C GLY A 55 -0.60 -1.73 3.68
N SER A 56 -0.11 -2.96 3.53
CA SER A 56 -0.84 -4.06 2.88
C SER A 56 -1.40 -5.04 3.90
N LYS A 57 -2.26 -5.94 3.41
CA LYS A 57 -2.53 -7.20 4.09
C LYS A 57 -1.28 -8.08 4.01
N GLU A 58 -1.17 -9.00 4.95
CA GLU A 58 -0.17 -10.06 4.90
C GLU A 58 -0.47 -11.03 3.76
N LYS A 59 0.60 -11.50 3.12
CA LYS A 59 0.53 -12.46 2.03
C LYS A 59 1.60 -13.52 2.22
N LYS A 60 1.19 -14.79 2.18
CA LYS A 60 2.12 -15.93 2.16
C LYS A 60 2.80 -16.02 0.81
N VAL A 61 4.10 -16.31 0.85
CA VAL A 61 4.96 -16.48 -0.32
C VAL A 61 5.84 -17.72 -0.15
N LYS A 62 6.33 -18.25 -1.27
CA LYS A 62 7.17 -19.45 -1.37
C LYS A 62 8.44 -19.15 -2.17
N ASP A 63 9.41 -20.04 -2.11
CA ASP A 63 10.63 -19.93 -2.92
C ASP A 63 10.29 -19.78 -4.41
N GLY A 64 10.97 -18.86 -5.09
CA GLY A 64 10.75 -18.56 -6.51
C GLY A 64 9.63 -17.57 -6.82
N ASP A 65 8.77 -17.22 -5.85
CA ASP A 65 7.67 -16.28 -6.06
C ASP A 65 8.17 -14.88 -6.45
N VAL A 66 7.42 -14.23 -7.34
CA VAL A 66 7.59 -12.81 -7.66
C VAL A 66 6.44 -12.00 -7.06
N VAL A 67 6.77 -11.10 -6.14
CA VAL A 67 5.82 -10.26 -5.41
C VAL A 67 5.86 -8.84 -5.94
N GLU A 68 4.78 -8.43 -6.60
CA GLU A 68 4.59 -7.05 -7.05
C GLU A 68 3.80 -6.25 -6.00
N ILE A 69 4.39 -5.15 -5.54
CA ILE A 69 3.75 -4.17 -4.67
C ILE A 69 3.05 -3.14 -5.55
N LYS A 70 1.71 -3.10 -5.49
CA LYS A 70 0.87 -2.15 -6.23
C LYS A 70 0.07 -1.27 -5.28
N ILE A 71 -0.34 -0.10 -5.76
CA ILE A 71 -1.33 0.73 -5.06
C ILE A 71 -2.71 0.07 -5.21
N ASN A 72 -3.47 0.05 -4.13
CA ASN A 72 -4.88 -0.32 -4.20
C ASN A 72 -5.68 0.85 -4.79
N SER A 73 -6.11 0.69 -6.04
CA SER A 73 -6.89 1.70 -6.76
C SER A 73 -8.17 2.11 -6.03
N ILE A 74 -8.79 1.22 -5.25
CA ILE A 74 -9.98 1.53 -4.46
C ILE A 74 -9.62 2.48 -3.31
N ALA A 75 -8.55 2.19 -2.56
CA ALA A 75 -8.09 3.07 -1.48
C ALA A 75 -7.74 4.47 -2.02
N MET A 76 -7.07 4.52 -3.17
CA MET A 76 -6.71 5.76 -3.84
C MET A 76 -7.95 6.54 -4.30
N LEU A 77 -8.90 5.89 -4.96
CA LEU A 77 -10.13 6.52 -5.43
C LEU A 77 -10.95 7.07 -4.25
N LEU A 78 -11.09 6.31 -3.18
CA LEU A 78 -11.80 6.74 -1.97
C LEU A 78 -11.16 8.00 -1.37
N LEU A 79 -9.83 8.07 -1.33
CA LEU A 79 -9.12 9.24 -0.83
C LEU A 79 -9.34 10.44 -1.76
N MET A 80 -9.21 10.24 -3.08
CA MET A 80 -9.41 11.31 -4.07
C MET A 80 -10.82 11.90 -4.00
N VAL A 81 -11.86 11.06 -3.97
CA VAL A 81 -13.25 11.51 -3.88
C VAL A 81 -13.50 12.24 -2.56
N SER A 82 -12.97 11.72 -1.45
CA SER A 82 -13.09 12.37 -0.13
C SER A 82 -12.43 13.75 -0.12
N MET A 83 -11.22 13.86 -0.70
CA MET A 83 -10.49 15.12 -0.81
C MET A 83 -11.23 16.12 -1.71
N MET A 84 -11.77 15.68 -2.85
CA MET A 84 -12.58 16.54 -3.71
C MET A 84 -13.82 17.07 -2.98
N ALA A 85 -14.51 16.22 -2.20
CA ALA A 85 -15.65 16.63 -1.39
C ALA A 85 -15.27 17.64 -0.30
N VAL A 86 -14.10 17.50 0.33
CA VAL A 86 -13.60 18.48 1.32
C VAL A 86 -13.26 19.82 0.67
N LEU A 87 -12.53 19.80 -0.44
CA LEU A 87 -12.01 21.02 -1.08
C LEU A 87 -13.08 21.81 -1.80
N PHE A 88 -14.02 21.14 -2.47
CA PHE A 88 -15.02 21.78 -3.33
C PHE A 88 -16.45 21.66 -2.81
N GLY A 89 -16.68 20.86 -1.77
CA GLY A 89 -18.02 20.60 -1.25
C GLY A 89 -18.72 21.85 -0.72
N SER A 90 -17.98 22.87 -0.26
CA SER A 90 -18.56 24.13 0.24
C SER A 90 -19.36 24.89 -0.82
N SER A 91 -19.03 24.72 -2.10
CA SER A 91 -19.76 25.31 -3.23
C SER A 91 -21.12 24.64 -3.49
N ILE A 92 -21.32 23.44 -2.93
CA ILE A 92 -22.57 22.65 -3.08
C ILE A 92 -23.36 22.68 -1.77
N GLY A 93 -22.69 22.54 -0.62
CA GLY A 93 -23.27 22.61 0.71
C GLY A 93 -22.34 22.03 1.78
N ILE A 94 -22.39 22.61 2.99
CA ILE A 94 -21.47 22.25 4.09
C ILE A 94 -21.54 20.76 4.47
N ASN A 95 -22.70 20.11 4.31
CA ASN A 95 -22.86 18.69 4.56
C ASN A 95 -21.92 17.83 3.70
N ILE A 96 -21.65 18.23 2.45
CA ILE A 96 -20.73 17.51 1.56
C ILE A 96 -19.30 17.57 2.10
N VAL A 97 -18.89 18.71 2.67
CA VAL A 97 -17.57 18.85 3.31
C VAL A 97 -17.47 17.90 4.50
N VAL A 98 -18.52 17.82 5.34
CA VAL A 98 -18.56 16.90 6.48
C VAL A 98 -18.47 15.44 6.02
N PHE A 99 -19.22 15.05 4.99
CA PHE A 99 -19.09 13.71 4.40
C PHE A 99 -17.71 13.44 3.83
N GLY A 100 -17.08 14.43 3.18
CA GLY A 100 -15.72 14.33 2.69
C GLY A 100 -14.70 14.10 3.82
N MET A 101 -14.84 14.82 4.95
CA MET A 101 -13.97 14.63 6.12
C MET A 101 -14.13 13.24 6.73
N ILE A 102 -15.37 12.78 6.90
CA ILE A 102 -15.65 11.42 7.39
C ILE A 102 -15.07 10.38 6.42
N GLY A 103 -15.31 10.53 5.12
CA GLY A 103 -14.78 9.64 4.09
C GLY A 103 -13.25 9.59 4.09
N ALA A 104 -12.57 10.72 4.28
CA ALA A 104 -11.12 10.78 4.37
C ALA A 104 -10.61 10.00 5.59
N LEU A 105 -11.23 10.20 6.77
CA LEU A 105 -10.88 9.46 7.99
C LEU A 105 -11.08 7.95 7.82
N VAL A 106 -12.24 7.53 7.27
CA VAL A 106 -12.52 6.12 6.97
C VAL A 106 -11.47 5.55 6.02
N THR A 107 -11.08 6.31 5.00
CA THR A 107 -10.07 5.88 4.03
C THR A 107 -8.69 5.76 4.64
N LEU A 108 -8.31 6.65 5.56
CA LEU A 108 -7.04 6.55 6.30
C LEU A 108 -6.99 5.26 7.13
N VAL A 109 -8.06 4.95 7.85
CA VAL A 109 -8.18 3.71 8.65
C VAL A 109 -8.14 2.48 7.74
N TYR A 110 -8.88 2.50 6.63
CA TYR A 110 -8.85 1.44 5.62
C TYR A 110 -7.44 1.25 5.04
N GLY A 111 -6.74 2.35 4.74
CA GLY A 111 -5.40 2.39 4.18
C GLY A 111 -4.32 1.80 5.10
N LEU A 112 -4.55 1.69 6.42
CA LEU A 112 -3.60 1.06 7.33
C LEU A 112 -3.20 -0.36 6.90
N ASN A 113 -4.14 -1.09 6.30
CA ASN A 113 -3.93 -2.46 5.83
C ASN A 113 -4.28 -2.68 4.35
N ASN A 114 -4.86 -1.70 3.67
CA ASN A 114 -5.37 -1.89 2.31
C ASN A 114 -4.81 -0.87 1.31
N TRP A 115 -3.83 -0.05 1.68
CA TRP A 115 -3.25 0.92 0.77
C TRP A 115 -2.43 0.27 -0.35
N PHE A 116 -1.70 -0.79 0.02
CA PHE A 116 -0.92 -1.58 -0.93
C PHE A 116 -1.57 -2.95 -1.15
N ARG A 117 -1.51 -3.42 -2.39
CA ARG A 117 -1.89 -4.77 -2.80
C ARG A 117 -0.62 -5.53 -3.17
N LEU A 118 -0.47 -6.74 -2.62
CA LEU A 118 0.60 -7.67 -2.97
C LEU A 118 0.05 -8.68 -3.98
N GLU A 119 0.63 -8.70 -5.17
CA GLU A 119 0.34 -9.69 -6.20
C GLU A 119 1.51 -10.67 -6.29
N VAL A 120 1.22 -11.96 -6.13
CA VAL A 120 2.21 -13.04 -6.18
C VAL A 120 2.04 -13.75 -7.52
N LYS A 121 3.15 -13.93 -8.24
CA LYS A 121 3.23 -14.64 -9.52
C LYS A 121 4.20 -15.80 -9.42
#